data_AF-A0A076MMY5-F1
#
_entry.id   AF-A0A076MMY5-F1
#
_cell.length_a   1.000
_cell.length_b   1.000
_cell.length_c   1.000
_cell.angle_alpha   90.00
_cell.angle_beta   90.00
_cell.angle_gamma   90.00
#
_symmetry.space_group_name_H-M   'P 1'
#
loop_
_entity.id
_entity.type
_entity.pdbx_description
1 polymer ?
#
loop_
_entity_poly.entity_id
_entity_poly.type
_entity_poly.pdbx_seq_one_letter_code
_entity_poly.pdbx_strand_id
1 'polypeptide(L)'
;MQGRTVGNGVLTLWYDAYVHGDDIRAALGREPERDSRLTAAVHWVAESLRQKGWGPARLELRGFGPVDIDSGGDTVEADALELVLTASGRHAPAALGLGGDVNVYSR
;
A
#
# COMPACT_ATOMS: atom_id res chain seq x y z
N MET A 1 -20.30 6.30 -9.50
CA MET A 1 -19.62 5.06 -9.07
C MET A 1 -18.81 4.56 -10.24
N GLN A 2 -17.48 4.66 -10.19
CA GLN A 2 -16.67 3.90 -11.15
C GLN A 2 -16.74 2.43 -10.75
N GLY A 3 -17.24 1.59 -11.66
CA GLY A 3 -17.31 0.15 -11.43
C GLY A 3 -15.92 -0.46 -11.32
N ARG A 4 -15.80 -1.59 -10.60
CA ARG A 4 -14.54 -2.35 -10.55
C ARG A 4 -14.14 -2.76 -11.96
N THR A 5 -12.93 -2.43 -12.37
CA THR A 5 -12.32 -2.96 -13.60
C THR A 5 -11.77 -4.36 -13.35
N VAL A 6 -11.56 -5.15 -14.41
CA VAL A 6 -10.83 -6.43 -14.30
C VAL A 6 -9.43 -6.21 -13.70
N GLY A 7 -8.74 -5.14 -14.10
CA GLY A 7 -7.45 -4.76 -13.54
C GLY A 7 -7.50 -4.55 -12.02
N ASN A 8 -8.48 -3.79 -11.54
CA ASN A 8 -8.65 -3.54 -10.10
C ASN A 8 -8.97 -4.85 -9.35
N GLY A 9 -9.76 -5.74 -9.96
CA GLY A 9 -10.05 -7.07 -9.40
C GLY A 9 -8.79 -7.92 -9.25
N VAL A 10 -7.95 -7.98 -10.29
CA VAL A 10 -6.69 -8.74 -10.25
C VAL A 10 -5.72 -8.16 -9.21
N LEU A 11 -5.57 -6.84 -9.16
CA LEU A 11 -4.74 -6.17 -8.16
C LEU A 11 -5.23 -6.43 -6.73
N THR A 12 -6.55 -6.48 -6.53
CA THR A 12 -7.14 -6.82 -5.21
C THR A 12 -6.73 -8.22 -4.78
N LEU A 13 -6.84 -9.21 -5.67
CA LEU A 13 -6.45 -10.59 -5.36
C LEU A 13 -4.95 -10.73 -5.10
N TRP A 14 -4.11 -10.02 -5.85
CA TRP A 14 -2.66 -10.03 -5.62
C TRP A 14 -2.28 -9.37 -4.30
N TYR A 15 -2.89 -8.22 -3.98
CA TYR A 15 -2.72 -7.56 -2.70
C TYR A 15 -3.14 -8.47 -1.53
N ASP A 16 -4.34 -9.06 -1.58
CA ASP A 16 -4.86 -9.94 -0.52
C ASP A 16 -3.93 -11.15 -0.32
N ALA A 17 -3.51 -11.80 -1.41
CA ALA A 17 -2.58 -12.92 -1.35
C ALA A 17 -1.22 -12.52 -0.77
N TYR A 18 -0.72 -11.32 -1.11
CA TYR A 18 0.54 -10.82 -0.61
C TYR A 18 0.50 -10.57 0.90
N VAL A 19 -0.48 -9.79 1.38
CA VAL A 19 -0.55 -9.42 2.80
C VAL A 19 -0.81 -10.62 3.70
N HIS A 20 -1.63 -11.58 3.27
CA HIS A 20 -1.85 -12.81 4.03
C HIS A 20 -0.68 -13.79 3.94
N GLY A 21 0.00 -13.85 2.80
CA GLY A 21 1.28 -14.56 2.68
C GLY A 21 2.33 -13.96 3.63
N ASP A 22 2.33 -12.65 3.78
CA ASP A 22 3.21 -11.93 4.71
C ASP A 22 2.91 -12.25 6.17
N ASP A 23 1.64 -12.22 6.56
CA ASP A 23 1.18 -12.63 7.89
C ASP A 23 1.68 -14.05 8.25
N ILE A 24 1.56 -15.00 7.31
CA ILE A 24 2.02 -16.39 7.51
C ILE A 24 3.54 -16.44 7.64
N ARG A 25 4.29 -15.73 6.79
CA ARG A 25 5.76 -15.69 6.86
C ARG A 25 6.22 -15.10 8.19
N ALA A 26 5.62 -13.99 8.64
CA ALA A 26 5.91 -13.37 9.92
C ALA A 26 5.64 -14.34 11.09
N ALA A 27 4.50 -15.04 11.08
CA ALA A 27 4.18 -16.04 12.10
C ALA A 27 5.17 -17.22 12.14
N LEU A 28 5.82 -17.52 11.02
CA LEU A 28 6.87 -18.54 10.91
C LEU A 28 8.29 -18.00 11.14
N GLY A 29 8.46 -16.70 11.46
CA GLY A 29 9.77 -16.06 11.59
C GLY A 29 10.56 -15.99 10.27
N ARG A 30 9.86 -15.93 9.14
CA ARG A 30 10.45 -15.85 7.80
C ARG A 30 10.46 -14.40 7.30
N GLU A 31 11.50 -14.06 6.55
CA GLU A 31 11.65 -12.75 5.92
C GLU A 31 10.54 -12.45 4.90
N PRO A 32 10.23 -11.16 4.68
CA PRO A 32 9.28 -10.74 3.67
C PRO A 32 9.76 -10.94 2.24
N GLU A 33 8.85 -11.31 1.35
CA GLU A 33 9.12 -11.35 -0.09
C GLU A 33 9.02 -9.93 -0.68
N ARG A 34 10.08 -9.48 -1.36
CA ARG A 34 10.17 -8.16 -2.00
C ARG A 34 10.27 -8.30 -3.51
N ASP A 35 9.23 -8.87 -4.11
CA ASP A 35 9.16 -9.18 -5.54
C ASP A 35 7.97 -8.50 -6.24
N SER A 36 7.59 -8.99 -7.42
CA SER A 36 6.46 -8.46 -8.19
C SER A 36 5.12 -8.49 -7.44
N ARG A 37 4.98 -9.29 -6.39
CA ARG A 37 3.77 -9.32 -5.55
C ARG A 37 3.70 -8.07 -4.67
N LEU A 38 4.83 -7.66 -4.08
CA LEU A 38 4.93 -6.38 -3.37
C LEU A 38 4.63 -5.22 -4.32
N THR A 39 5.13 -5.29 -5.56
CA THR A 39 4.83 -4.29 -6.59
C THR A 39 3.33 -4.13 -6.84
N ALA A 40 2.58 -5.22 -7.00
CA ALA A 40 1.14 -5.13 -7.19
C ALA A 40 0.42 -4.62 -5.95
N ALA A 41 0.88 -4.99 -4.74
CA ALA A 41 0.33 -4.49 -3.49
C ALA A 41 0.49 -2.97 -3.37
N VAL A 42 1.66 -2.42 -3.72
CA VAL A 42 1.89 -0.96 -3.75
C VAL A 42 0.93 -0.26 -4.72
N HIS A 43 0.77 -0.78 -5.93
CA HIS A 43 -0.15 -0.19 -6.91
C HIS A 43 -1.61 -0.26 -6.44
N TRP A 44 -2.02 -1.36 -5.82
CA TRP A 44 -3.37 -1.47 -5.26
C TRP A 44 -3.61 -0.49 -4.10
N VAL A 45 -2.63 -0.33 -3.20
CA VAL A 45 -2.69 0.65 -2.10
C VAL A 45 -2.80 2.06 -2.66
N ALA A 46 -1.96 2.42 -3.64
CA ALA A 46 -1.99 3.74 -4.25
C ALA A 46 -3.35 4.06 -4.89
N GLU A 47 -3.91 3.11 -5.65
CA GLU A 47 -5.23 3.27 -6.26
C GLU A 47 -6.35 3.35 -5.21
N SER A 48 -6.25 2.58 -4.12
CA SER A 48 -7.22 2.61 -3.03
C SER A 48 -7.19 3.96 -2.29
N LEU A 49 -6.00 4.51 -2.07
CA LEU A 49 -5.82 5.85 -1.47
C LEU A 49 -6.41 6.93 -2.38
N ARG A 50 -6.16 6.88 -3.70
CA ARG A 50 -6.77 7.79 -4.69
C ARG A 50 -8.30 7.72 -4.63
N GLN A 51 -8.86 6.52 -4.64
CA GLN A 51 -10.32 6.32 -4.57
C GLN A 51 -10.94 6.81 -3.26
N LYS A 52 -10.17 6.75 -2.16
CA LYS A 52 -10.56 7.29 -0.86
C LYS A 52 -10.42 8.82 -0.77
N GLY A 53 -9.76 9.46 -1.74
CA GLY A 53 -9.46 10.89 -1.71
C GLY A 53 -8.36 11.24 -0.71
N TRP A 54 -7.45 10.30 -0.42
CA TRP A 54 -6.24 10.55 0.35
C TRP A 54 -5.19 11.20 -0.56
N GLY A 55 -4.52 12.25 -0.08
CA GLY A 55 -3.58 13.05 -0.87
C GLY A 55 -4.12 14.45 -1.21
N PRO A 56 -3.50 15.16 -2.17
CA PRO A 56 -2.42 14.73 -3.06
C PRO A 56 -1.08 14.56 -2.32
N ALA A 57 -0.28 13.56 -2.71
CA ALA A 57 1.01 13.26 -2.09
C ALA A 57 1.94 12.57 -3.08
N ARG A 58 3.26 12.68 -2.86
CA ARG A 58 4.27 11.89 -3.59
C ARG A 58 4.91 10.88 -2.66
N LEU A 59 4.77 9.59 -2.96
CA LEU A 59 5.37 8.51 -2.19
C LEU A 59 6.73 8.17 -2.80
N GLU A 60 7.82 8.50 -2.12
CA GLU A 60 9.17 8.07 -2.52
C GLU A 60 9.50 6.76 -1.78
N LEU A 61 9.32 5.64 -2.50
CA LEU A 61 9.36 4.31 -1.91
C LEU A 61 10.70 3.62 -2.13
N ARG A 62 11.43 3.35 -1.05
CA ARG A 62 12.70 2.63 -1.10
C ARG A 62 12.52 1.25 -1.73
N GLY A 63 13.36 0.91 -2.70
CA GLY A 63 13.32 -0.37 -3.41
C GLY A 63 12.20 -0.48 -4.45
N PHE A 64 11.42 0.58 -4.67
CA PHE A 64 10.32 0.61 -5.64
C PHE A 64 10.40 1.80 -6.60
N GLY A 65 10.61 3.00 -6.05
CA GLY A 65 10.60 4.27 -6.79
C GLY A 65 9.38 5.13 -6.46
N PRO A 66 9.26 6.29 -7.13
CA PRO A 66 8.19 7.24 -6.84
C PRO A 66 6.81 6.76 -7.29
N VAL A 67 5.79 7.01 -6.47
CA VAL A 67 4.37 6.84 -6.79
C VAL A 67 3.62 8.11 -6.40
N ASP A 68 3.07 8.81 -7.38
CA ASP A 68 2.21 9.95 -7.10
C ASP A 68 0.80 9.47 -6.71
N ILE A 69 0.17 10.12 -5.74
CA ILE A 69 -1.26 10.02 -5.46
C ILE A 69 -1.93 11.28 -5.99
N ASP A 70 -2.94 11.08 -6.84
CA ASP A 70 -3.56 12.12 -7.68
C ASP A 70 -2.53 12.94 -8.45
N SER A 71 -2.43 14.26 -8.20
CA SER A 71 -1.52 15.17 -8.90
C SER A 71 -0.08 15.11 -8.39
N GLY A 72 0.22 14.31 -7.38
CA GLY A 72 1.44 14.45 -6.58
C GLY A 72 1.36 15.68 -5.67
N GLY A 73 2.16 15.69 -4.61
CA GLY A 73 2.11 16.70 -3.55
C GLY A 73 3.33 16.60 -2.64
N ASP A 74 3.15 16.89 -1.35
CA ASP A 74 4.21 16.74 -0.35
C ASP A 74 4.79 15.32 -0.38
N THR A 75 6.11 15.24 -0.24
CA THR A 75 6.83 13.97 -0.32
C THR A 75 6.74 13.21 1.00
N VAL A 76 6.34 11.95 0.91
CA VAL A 76 6.41 10.95 1.98
C VAL A 76 7.45 9.92 1.60
N GLU A 77 8.54 9.86 2.35
CA GLU A 77 9.59 8.87 2.21
C GLU A 77 9.24 7.62 3.03
N ALA A 78 9.21 6.44 2.41
CA ALA A 78 8.91 5.20 3.11
C ALA A 78 9.60 3.97 2.47
N ASP A 79 9.63 2.86 3.19
CA ASP A 79 9.86 1.55 2.56
C ASP A 79 8.55 1.04 1.95
N ALA A 80 8.63 0.40 0.78
CA ALA A 80 7.45 -0.09 0.06
C ALA A 80 6.63 -1.10 0.89
N LEU A 81 7.30 -2.00 1.62
CA LEU A 81 6.62 -2.96 2.49
C LEU A 81 5.98 -2.25 3.68
N GLU A 82 6.70 -1.33 4.32
CA GLU A 82 6.17 -0.57 5.46
C GLU A 82 4.92 0.25 5.09
N LEU A 83 4.90 0.85 3.89
CA LEU A 83 3.69 1.50 3.38
C LEU A 83 2.52 0.51 3.27
N VAL A 84 2.73 -0.66 2.66
CA VAL A 84 1.68 -1.67 2.46
C VAL A 84 1.14 -2.20 3.79
N LEU A 85 2.01 -2.49 4.75
CA LEU A 85 1.61 -2.95 6.08
C LEU A 85 0.89 -1.85 6.87
N THR A 86 1.33 -0.61 6.73
CA THR A 86 0.67 0.55 7.36
C THR A 86 -0.70 0.83 6.74
N ALA A 87 -0.79 0.90 5.42
CA ALA A 87 -2.04 1.17 4.70
C ALA A 87 -3.07 0.05 4.87
N SER A 88 -2.62 -1.18 5.15
CA SER A 88 -3.51 -2.30 5.47
C SER A 88 -3.90 -2.39 6.95
N GLY A 89 -3.37 -1.51 7.80
CA GLY A 89 -3.64 -1.48 9.24
C GLY A 89 -2.86 -2.49 10.07
N ARG A 90 -1.86 -3.18 9.50
CA ARG A 90 -0.97 -4.09 10.24
C ARG A 90 0.06 -3.33 11.04
N HIS A 91 0.57 -2.22 10.51
CA HIS A 91 1.51 -1.32 11.17
C HIS A 91 0.86 0.04 11.49
N ALA A 92 1.44 0.75 12.46
CA ALA A 92 0.93 2.03 12.92
C ALA A 92 1.36 3.18 11.98
N PRO A 93 0.42 4.01 11.47
CA PRO A 93 0.74 5.14 10.58
C PRO A 93 1.72 6.16 11.14
N ALA A 94 1.73 6.33 12.47
CA ALA A 94 2.65 7.24 13.15
C ALA A 94 4.13 6.92 12.91
N ALA A 95 4.48 5.65 12.60
CA ALA A 95 5.85 5.26 12.25
C ALA A 95 6.33 5.89 10.93
N LEU A 96 5.41 6.26 10.05
CA LEU A 96 5.68 6.96 8.79
C LEU A 96 5.35 8.46 8.86
N GLY A 97 4.99 8.98 10.05
CA GLY A 97 4.54 10.37 10.21
C GLY A 97 3.16 10.65 9.60
N LEU A 98 2.34 9.61 9.36
CA LEU A 98 1.05 9.70 8.70
C LEU A 98 -0.13 9.59 9.69
N GLY A 99 -1.29 10.11 9.28
CA GLY A 99 -2.55 9.95 9.98
C GLY A 99 -3.18 8.57 9.78
N GLY A 100 -4.23 8.27 10.56
CA GLY A 100 -4.99 7.01 10.46
C GLY A 100 -5.81 6.87 9.17
N ASP A 101 -5.97 7.94 8.42
CA ASP A 101 -6.64 8.03 7.13
C ASP A 101 -5.89 7.29 6.01
N VAL A 102 -4.58 7.07 6.15
CA VAL A 102 -3.78 6.24 5.23
C VAL A 102 -4.19 4.75 5.24
N ASN A 103 -4.87 4.29 6.29
CA ASN A 103 -5.44 2.95 6.30
C ASN A 103 -6.59 2.89 5.29
N VAL A 104 -6.48 2.05 4.26
CA VAL A 104 -7.48 1.94 3.18
C VAL A 104 -8.84 1.44 3.67
N TYR A 105 -8.90 0.85 4.87
CA TYR A 105 -10.12 0.38 5.52
C TYR A 105 -10.66 1.33 6.58
N SER A 106 -9.94 2.39 6.96
CA SER A 106 -10.47 3.38 7.89
C SER A 106 -11.57 4.22 7.22
N ARG A 107 -12.46 4.79 8.03
CA ARG A 107 -13.53 5.68 7.57
C ARG A 107 -13.07 7.12 7.51
#